data_AF-A0A0B1R5K3-F1
#
_entry.id   AF-A0A0B1R5K3-F1
#
_cell.length_a   1.000
_cell.length_b   1.000
_cell.length_c   1.000
_cell.angle_alpha   90.00
_cell.angle_beta   90.00
_cell.angle_gamma   90.00
#
_symmetry.space_group_name_H-M   'P 1'
#
loop_
_entity.id
_entity.type
_entity.pdbx_description
1 polymer ?
#
loop_
_entity_poly.entity_id
_entity_poly.type
_entity_poly.pdbx_seq_one_letter_code
_entity_poly.pdbx_strand_id
1 'polypeptide(L)'
;MSESMMTKRIVQIHLSSWRYFAALTLPPLALILNLFYSALSLPLMMLFFVTHSYCWRLWLDERLFALLNNEDDLAEFDHGMAQLWPKKFARPRSLTDRLRGTRVIFYRAMLSLLVLWLVSLCSVLYLALVE
;
A
#
# COMPACT_ATOMS: atom_id res chain seq x y z
N MET A 1 -24.24 12.21 -13.48
CA MET A 1 -23.01 11.60 -12.93
C MET A 1 -23.46 10.64 -11.85
N SER A 2 -23.33 9.32 -12.04
CA SER A 2 -23.87 8.35 -11.10
C SER A 2 -23.09 8.36 -9.77
N GLU A 3 -23.78 8.02 -8.68
CA GLU A 3 -23.19 7.90 -7.35
C GLU A 3 -21.95 6.97 -7.34
N SER A 4 -21.99 5.90 -8.14
CA SER A 4 -20.88 4.96 -8.29
C SER A 4 -19.62 5.57 -8.91
N MET A 5 -19.74 6.51 -9.85
CA MET A 5 -18.58 7.22 -10.41
C MET A 5 -17.91 8.14 -9.40
N MET A 6 -18.69 8.79 -8.53
CA MET A 6 -18.14 9.65 -7.47
C MET A 6 -17.35 8.84 -6.43
N THR A 7 -17.90 7.71 -5.99
CA THR A 7 -17.20 6.82 -5.06
C THR A 7 -15.88 6.32 -5.63
N LYS A 8 -15.84 5.91 -6.91
CA LYS A 8 -14.60 5.48 -7.59
C LYS A 8 -13.53 6.57 -7.58
N ARG A 9 -13.89 7.81 -7.92
CA ARG A 9 -12.95 8.95 -7.92
C ARG A 9 -12.40 9.25 -6.53
N ILE A 10 -13.25 9.28 -5.51
CA ILE A 10 -12.82 9.49 -4.12
C ILE A 10 -11.80 8.43 -3.71
N VAL A 11 -12.08 7.17 -4.06
CA VAL A 11 -11.20 6.04 -3.75
C VAL A 11 -9.86 6.16 -4.47
N GLN A 12 -9.84 6.49 -5.77
CA GLN A 12 -8.61 6.75 -6.53
C GLN A 12 -7.75 7.84 -5.88
N ILE A 13 -8.37 8.96 -5.48
CA ILE A 13 -7.66 10.04 -4.79
C ILE A 13 -7.03 9.52 -3.48
N HIS A 14 -7.76 8.76 -2.68
CA HIS A 14 -7.22 8.17 -1.47
C HIS A 14 -6.08 7.18 -1.74
N LEU A 15 -6.17 6.36 -2.80
CA LEU A 15 -5.10 5.45 -3.18
C LEU A 15 -3.83 6.17 -3.61
N SER A 16 -3.94 7.32 -4.29
CA SER A 16 -2.80 8.15 -4.69
C SER A 16 -1.91 8.57 -3.50
N SER A 17 -2.42 8.44 -2.27
CA SER A 17 -1.65 8.64 -1.04
C SER A 17 -0.46 7.71 -0.88
N TRP A 18 -0.36 6.63 -1.67
CA TRP A 18 0.83 5.76 -1.72
C TRP A 18 2.13 6.55 -1.94
N ARG A 19 2.07 7.68 -2.66
CA ARG A 19 3.20 8.58 -2.90
C ARG A 19 3.73 9.17 -1.59
N TYR A 20 2.83 9.62 -0.73
CA TYR A 20 3.18 10.16 0.58
C TYR A 20 3.70 9.06 1.50
N PHE A 21 3.08 7.87 1.49
CA PHE A 21 3.57 6.74 2.27
C PHE A 21 4.99 6.33 1.84
N ALA A 22 5.24 6.22 0.54
CA ALA A 22 6.58 5.94 0.00
C ALA A 22 7.59 7.02 0.39
N ALA A 23 7.24 8.30 0.24
CA ALA A 23 8.12 9.41 0.63
C ALA A 23 8.43 9.39 2.15
N LEU A 24 7.45 9.06 2.99
CA LEU A 24 7.62 8.96 4.44
C LEU A 24 8.46 7.75 4.88
N THR A 25 8.79 6.81 3.98
CA THR A 25 9.76 5.75 4.27
C THR A 25 11.21 6.19 4.09
N LEU A 26 11.48 7.35 3.49
CA LEU A 26 12.85 7.83 3.24
C LEU A 26 13.67 8.10 4.52
N PRO A 27 13.13 8.73 5.58
CA PRO A 27 13.91 8.92 6.82
C PRO A 27 14.25 7.59 7.52
N PRO A 28 13.31 6.64 7.72
CA PRO A 28 13.64 5.29 8.18
C PRO A 28 14.67 4.58 7.29
N LEU A 29 14.60 4.75 5.96
CA LEU A 29 15.60 4.20 5.03
C LEU A 29 16.99 4.77 5.27
N ALA A 30 17.11 6.09 5.44
CA ALA A 30 18.39 6.72 5.77
C ALA A 30 18.95 6.18 7.10
N LEU A 31 18.09 5.97 8.12
CA LEU A 31 18.50 5.35 9.38
C LEU A 31 19.01 3.92 9.18
N ILE A 32 18.30 3.09 8.39
CA ILE A 32 18.72 1.71 8.07
C ILE A 32 20.14 1.69 7.46
N LEU A 33 20.43 2.61 6.53
CA LEU A 33 21.73 2.70 5.88
C LEU A 33 22.84 3.11 6.86
N ASN A 34 22.55 4.01 7.81
CA ASN A 34 23.50 4.37 8.86
C ASN A 34 23.75 3.22 9.84
N LEU A 35 22.73 2.40 10.10
CA LEU A 35 22.80 1.28 11.04
C LEU A 35 23.13 -0.06 10.37
N PHE A 36 23.64 -0.07 9.13
CA PHE A 36 23.69 -1.28 8.29
C PHE A 36 24.32 -2.50 8.99
N TYR A 37 25.41 -2.29 9.75
CA TYR A 37 26.12 -3.35 10.48
C TYR A 37 25.58 -3.64 11.89
N SER A 38 24.58 -2.89 12.36
CA SER A 38 23.91 -3.10 13.65
C SER A 38 22.81 -4.14 13.53
N ALA A 39 22.59 -4.91 14.61
CA ALA A 39 21.45 -5.82 14.70
C ALA A 39 20.08 -5.11 14.58
N LEU A 40 20.03 -3.80 14.85
CA LEU A 40 18.82 -2.97 14.71
C LEU A 40 18.40 -2.75 13.24
N SER A 41 19.30 -2.95 12.27
CA SER A 41 18.98 -2.76 10.84
C SER A 41 18.03 -3.82 10.30
N LEU A 42 18.14 -5.06 10.78
CA LEU A 42 17.33 -6.19 10.30
C LEU A 42 15.81 -5.97 10.47
N PRO A 43 15.27 -5.67 11.66
CA PRO A 43 13.84 -5.44 11.83
C PRO A 43 13.36 -4.19 11.06
N LEU A 44 14.17 -3.14 11.00
CA LEU A 44 13.84 -1.92 10.25
C LEU A 44 13.77 -2.21 8.74
N MET A 45 14.72 -2.97 8.20
CA MET A 45 14.75 -3.36 6.79
C MET A 45 13.56 -4.24 6.43
N MET A 46 13.20 -5.21 7.28
CA MET A 46 11.99 -6.02 7.10
C MET A 46 10.73 -5.15 7.04
N LEU A 47 10.55 -4.23 8.01
CA LEU A 47 9.41 -3.32 8.07
C LEU A 47 9.35 -2.36 6.88
N PHE A 48 10.52 -1.90 6.41
CA PHE A 48 10.64 -1.09 5.20
C PHE A 48 10.12 -1.85 3.97
N PHE A 49 10.59 -3.08 3.74
CA PHE A 49 10.11 -3.89 2.61
C PHE A 49 8.62 -4.21 2.69
N VAL A 50 8.11 -4.53 3.88
CA VAL A 50 6.66 -4.75 4.09
C VAL A 50 5.86 -3.49 3.75
N THR A 51 6.29 -2.33 4.24
CA THR A 51 5.61 -1.05 3.96
C THR A 51 5.67 -0.71 2.48
N HIS A 52 6.83 -0.89 1.85
CA HIS A 52 7.00 -0.61 0.42
C HIS A 52 6.19 -1.58 -0.46
N SER A 53 6.03 -2.84 -0.03
CA SER A 53 5.15 -3.81 -0.68
C SER A 53 3.69 -3.37 -0.66
N TYR A 54 3.23 -2.78 0.44
CA TYR A 54 1.89 -2.19 0.51
C TYR A 54 1.75 -0.93 -0.34
N CYS A 55 2.77 -0.05 -0.38
CA CYS A 55 2.78 1.11 -1.28
C CYS A 55 2.67 0.69 -2.75
N TRP A 56 3.43 -0.34 -3.16
CA TRP A 56 3.33 -0.91 -4.50
C TRP A 56 1.93 -1.44 -4.80
N ARG A 57 1.30 -2.13 -3.84
CA ARG A 57 -0.09 -2.60 -3.96
C ARG A 57 -1.07 -1.44 -4.16
N LEU A 58 -0.94 -0.38 -3.37
CA LEU A 58 -1.80 0.81 -3.49
C LEU A 58 -1.61 1.53 -4.84
N TRP A 59 -0.37 1.64 -5.32
CA TRP A 59 -0.08 2.17 -6.66
C TRP A 59 -0.71 1.34 -7.78
N LEU A 60 -0.63 0.01 -7.66
CA LEU A 60 -1.23 -0.89 -8.64
C LEU A 60 -2.76 -0.74 -8.63
N ASP A 61 -3.36 -0.76 -7.44
CA ASP A 61 -4.81 -0.62 -7.28
C ASP A 61 -5.29 0.73 -7.82
N GLU A 62 -4.56 1.84 -7.60
CA GLU A 62 -4.89 3.17 -8.15
C GLU A 62 -5.06 3.12 -9.68
N ARG A 63 -4.10 2.50 -10.37
CA ARG A 63 -4.10 2.38 -11.83
C ARG A 63 -5.17 1.43 -12.34
N LEU A 64 -5.40 0.32 -11.63
CA LEU A 64 -6.47 -0.61 -11.97
C LEU A 64 -7.84 0.03 -11.84
N PHE A 65 -8.07 0.84 -10.80
CA PHE A 65 -9.31 1.60 -10.67
C PHE A 65 -9.43 2.70 -11.73
N ALA A 66 -8.33 3.26 -12.23
CA ALA A 66 -8.36 4.24 -13.32
C ALA A 66 -8.87 3.64 -14.64
N LEU A 67 -8.70 2.33 -14.86
CA LEU A 67 -9.24 1.63 -16.03
C LEU A 67 -10.74 1.38 -15.95
N LEU A 68 -11.32 1.36 -14.74
CA LEU A 68 -12.75 1.12 -14.50
C LEU A 68 -13.56 2.41 -14.64
N ASN A 69 -13.68 2.91 -15.88
CA ASN A 69 -14.42 4.14 -16.17
C ASN A 69 -15.93 3.93 -16.06
N ASN A 70 -16.49 2.89 -16.70
CA ASN A 70 -17.90 2.53 -16.61
C ASN A 70 -18.12 1.22 -15.84
N GLU A 71 -19.36 0.92 -15.45
CA GLU A 71 -19.71 -0.39 -14.87
C GLU A 71 -19.77 -1.49 -15.94
N ASP A 72 -20.03 -1.13 -17.19
CA ASP A 72 -20.08 -2.08 -18.31
C ASP A 72 -18.71 -2.73 -18.61
N ASP A 73 -17.61 -2.05 -18.27
CA ASP A 73 -16.23 -2.53 -18.48
C ASP A 73 -15.80 -3.58 -17.44
N LEU A 74 -16.62 -3.88 -16.43
CA LEU A 74 -16.27 -4.82 -15.35
C LEU A 74 -16.00 -6.24 -15.87
N ALA A 75 -16.76 -6.69 -16.87
CA ALA A 75 -16.60 -8.03 -17.45
C ALA A 75 -15.29 -8.16 -18.22
N GLU A 76 -14.92 -7.14 -19.01
CA GLU A 76 -13.67 -7.10 -19.76
C GLU A 76 -12.46 -6.95 -18.83
N PHE A 77 -12.57 -6.10 -17.80
CA PHE A 77 -11.58 -5.97 -16.75
C PHE A 77 -11.34 -7.31 -16.03
N ASP A 78 -12.40 -8.03 -15.67
CA ASP A 78 -12.30 -9.32 -15.00
C ASP A 78 -11.67 -10.39 -15.90
N HIS A 79 -11.97 -10.35 -17.21
CA HIS A 79 -11.31 -11.20 -18.18
C HIS A 79 -9.79 -10.94 -18.23
N GLY A 80 -9.37 -9.67 -18.32
CA GLY A 80 -7.95 -9.30 -18.29
C GLY A 80 -7.27 -9.69 -16.97
N MET A 81 -7.92 -9.48 -15.84
CA MET A 81 -7.39 -9.88 -14.52
C MET A 81 -7.31 -11.40 -14.35
N ALA A 82 -8.24 -12.16 -14.93
CA ALA A 82 -8.22 -13.63 -14.89
C ALA A 82 -7.04 -14.21 -15.69
N GLN A 83 -6.56 -13.54 -16.74
CA GLN A 83 -5.36 -13.96 -17.46
C GLN A 83 -4.10 -13.86 -16.60
N LEU A 84 -4.00 -12.83 -15.76
CA LEU A 84 -2.86 -12.62 -14.86
C LEU A 84 -2.98 -13.40 -13.54
N TRP A 85 -4.21 -13.57 -13.02
CA TRP A 85 -4.47 -14.20 -11.73
C TRP A 85 -5.67 -15.17 -11.75
N PRO A 86 -5.60 -16.27 -12.51
CA PRO A 86 -6.75 -17.14 -12.79
C PRO A 86 -7.44 -17.70 -11.53
N LYS A 87 -6.66 -18.05 -10.50
CA LYS A 87 -7.20 -18.59 -9.24
C LYS A 87 -7.94 -17.56 -8.38
N LYS A 88 -7.66 -16.26 -8.53
CA LYS A 88 -8.26 -15.20 -7.70
C LYS A 88 -9.52 -14.58 -8.32
N PHE A 89 -9.74 -14.78 -9.61
CA PHE A 89 -10.86 -14.22 -10.37
C PHE A 89 -11.87 -15.28 -10.84
N ALA A 90 -11.84 -16.48 -10.25
CA ALA A 90 -12.82 -17.54 -10.52
C ALA A 90 -14.26 -17.20 -10.10
N ARG A 91 -14.48 -16.09 -9.37
CA ARG A 91 -15.80 -15.56 -9.03
C ARG A 91 -15.86 -14.07 -9.38
N PRO A 92 -16.92 -13.62 -10.08
CA PRO A 92 -17.12 -12.20 -10.33
C PRO A 92 -17.26 -11.49 -8.98
N ARG A 93 -16.50 -10.40 -8.80
CA ARG A 93 -16.53 -9.58 -7.59
C ARG A 93 -17.21 -8.26 -7.90
N SER A 94 -18.18 -7.91 -7.08
CA SER A 94 -18.81 -6.60 -7.13
C SER A 94 -17.78 -5.49 -6.91
N LEU A 95 -18.11 -4.28 -7.36
CA LEU A 95 -17.25 -3.12 -7.17
C LEU A 95 -17.09 -2.78 -5.68
N THR A 96 -18.13 -2.97 -4.87
CA THR A 96 -18.13 -2.75 -3.43
C THR A 96 -17.20 -3.71 -2.69
N ASP A 97 -17.10 -4.98 -3.12
CA ASP A 97 -16.15 -5.94 -2.56
C ASP A 97 -14.69 -5.52 -2.83
N ARG A 98 -14.42 -4.99 -4.03
CA ARG A 98 -13.08 -4.47 -4.38
C ARG A 98 -12.72 -3.28 -3.51
N LEU A 99 -13.64 -2.33 -3.36
CA LEU A 99 -13.45 -1.16 -2.49
C LEU A 99 -13.15 -1.54 -1.04
N ARG A 100 -13.86 -2.54 -0.50
CA ARG A 100 -13.60 -3.06 0.86
C ARG A 100 -12.19 -3.65 0.96
N GLY A 101 -11.78 -4.45 -0.02
CA GLY A 101 -10.44 -5.04 -0.07
C GLY A 101 -9.34 -3.97 -0.08
N THR A 102 -9.50 -2.97 -0.94
CA THR A 102 -8.57 -1.84 -1.04
C THR A 102 -8.47 -1.04 0.25
N ARG A 103 -9.61 -0.77 0.89
CA ARG A 103 -9.63 -0.07 2.19
C ARG A 103 -8.84 -0.81 3.26
N VAL A 104 -8.93 -2.15 3.29
CA VAL A 104 -8.14 -2.97 4.21
C VAL A 104 -6.64 -2.83 3.92
N ILE A 105 -6.23 -2.89 2.65
CA ILE A 105 -4.82 -2.70 2.26
C ILE A 105 -4.32 -1.31 2.65
N PHE A 106 -5.14 -0.27 2.45
CA PHE A 106 -4.81 1.10 2.83
C PHE A 106 -4.49 1.23 4.33
N TYR A 107 -5.35 0.71 5.21
CA TYR A 107 -5.08 0.74 6.65
C TYR A 107 -3.89 -0.12 7.05
N ARG A 108 -3.65 -1.25 6.36
CA ARG A 108 -2.43 -2.06 6.59
C ARG A 108 -1.16 -1.31 6.20
N ALA A 109 -1.17 -0.57 5.09
CA ALA A 109 -0.07 0.28 4.69
C ALA A 109 0.20 1.40 5.71
N MET A 110 -0.87 2.04 6.19
CA MET A 110 -0.78 3.07 7.22
C MET A 110 -0.22 2.50 8.53
N LEU A 111 -0.73 1.34 8.97
CA LEU A 111 -0.25 0.66 10.18
C LEU A 111 1.21 0.24 10.04
N SER A 112 1.62 -0.33 8.91
CA SER A 112 3.01 -0.74 8.70
C SER A 112 3.96 0.46 8.71
N LEU A 113 3.54 1.59 8.11
CA LEU A 113 4.29 2.84 8.15
C LEU A 113 4.42 3.38 9.59
N LEU A 114 3.34 3.37 10.36
CA LEU A 114 3.37 3.79 11.77
C LEU A 114 4.31 2.92 12.61
N VAL A 115 4.27 1.60 12.42
CA VAL A 115 5.18 0.67 13.10
C VAL A 115 6.64 0.91 12.68
N LEU A 116 6.91 1.15 11.39
CA LEU A 116 8.24 1.48 10.89
C LEU A 116 8.79 2.76 11.56
N TRP A 117 7.96 3.79 11.67
CA TRP A 117 8.33 5.03 12.35
C TRP A 117 8.56 4.83 13.85
N LEU A 118 7.68 4.10 14.53
CA LEU A 118 7.82 3.80 15.95
C LEU A 118 9.14 3.08 16.24
N VAL A 119 9.44 2.02 15.48
CA VAL A 119 10.70 1.27 15.64
C VAL A 119 11.91 2.15 15.31
N SER A 120 11.81 3.01 14.30
CA SER A 120 12.89 3.94 13.94
C SER A 120 13.18 4.93 15.08
N LEU A 121 12.14 5.52 15.68
CA LEU A 121 12.28 6.43 16.82
C LEU A 121 12.84 5.72 18.04
N CYS A 122 12.35 4.50 18.35
CA CYS A 122 12.89 3.70 19.45
C CYS A 122 14.37 3.35 19.23
N SER A 123 14.80 3.02 18.01
CA SER A 123 16.20 2.75 17.70
C SER A 123 17.08 3.98 17.92
N VAL A 124 16.64 5.17 17.50
CA VAL A 124 17.38 6.42 17.73
C VAL A 124 17.47 6.74 19.21
N LEU A 125 16.37 6.62 19.96
CA LEU A 125 16.36 6.85 21.41
C LEU A 125 17.26 5.85 22.15
N TYR A 126 17.25 4.58 21.73
CA TYR A 126 18.11 3.56 22.32
C TYR A 126 19.59 3.91 22.12
N LEU A 127 19.98 4.30 20.91
CA LEU A 127 21.36 4.71 20.64
C LEU A 127 21.75 5.94 21.47
N ALA A 128 20.87 6.94 21.55
CA ALA A 128 21.13 8.16 22.33
C ALA A 128 21.19 7.96 23.86
N LEU A 129 20.69 6.83 24.37
CA LEU A 129 20.75 6.49 25.81
C LEU A 129 21.93 5.56 26.15
N VAL A 130 22.46 4.86 25.14
CA VAL A 130 23.54 3.87 25.32
C VAL A 130 24.91 4.46 24.96
N GLU A 131 24.96 5.43 24.04
CA GLU A 131 26.12 6.32 23.83
C GLU A 131 26.22 7.39 24.92
#